data_AF-A0A383AJA7-F1
#
_entry.id   AF-A0A383AJA7-F1
#
_cell.length_a   1.000
_cell.length_b   1.000
_cell.length_c   1.000
_cell.angle_alpha   90.00
_cell.angle_beta   90.00
_cell.angle_gamma   90.00
#
_symmetry.space_group_name_H-M   'P 1'
#
loop_
_entity.id
_entity.type
_entity.pdbx_description
1 polymer ?
#
loop_
_entity_poly.entity_id
_entity_poly.type
_entity_poly.pdbx_seq_one_letter_code
_entity_poly.pdbx_strand_id
1 'polypeptide(L)'
;MKISQIIDKINDQQLFVPAFQREYVWKRNDAKNLIESLIRDYPTGTMLTWDTNNPPELKGDYIYETSKGTVKLILDGQQRITTLYMLMTGELPPYYSQKDITNDIRGLYVNVETLVLEYFKKNIMEHDPLWINITKIIKNDVRFLDVINLLKSKNEGDDIPREREHKIADNFESIKKIPDRDFLEQVIPVKASIKEAIDIFYIVNSSGVNLTDA
;
A
#
# COMPACT_ATOMS: atom_id res chain seq x y z
N MET A 1 -13.43 0.38 -2.40
CA MET A 1 -13.04 1.59 -1.64
C MET A 1 -11.68 1.99 -2.16
N LYS A 2 -11.44 3.27 -2.44
CA LYS A 2 -10.13 3.70 -2.94
C LYS A 2 -9.04 3.48 -1.88
N ILE A 3 -7.82 3.18 -2.31
CA ILE A 3 -6.69 3.01 -1.38
C ILE A 3 -6.43 4.29 -0.57
N SER A 4 -6.53 5.46 -1.19
CA SER A 4 -6.43 6.76 -0.49
C SER A 4 -7.44 6.87 0.66
N GLN A 5 -8.69 6.52 0.41
CA GLN A 5 -9.75 6.54 1.43
C GLN A 5 -9.47 5.58 2.59
N ILE A 6 -8.81 4.44 2.35
CA ILE A 6 -8.41 3.51 3.41
C ILE A 6 -7.36 4.17 4.30
N ILE A 7 -6.37 4.86 3.71
CA ILE A 7 -5.33 5.57 4.45
C ILE A 7 -5.95 6.73 5.25
N ASP A 8 -6.84 7.50 4.64
CA ASP A 8 -7.55 8.59 5.33
C ASP A 8 -8.33 8.05 6.53
N LYS A 9 -9.03 6.92 6.37
CA LYS A 9 -9.75 6.28 7.48
C LYS A 9 -8.84 5.77 8.59
N ILE A 10 -7.62 5.35 8.29
CA ILE A 10 -6.63 4.97 9.31
C ILE A 10 -6.18 6.23 10.07
N ASN A 11 -5.87 7.31 9.35
CA ASN A 11 -5.44 8.58 9.93
C ASN A 11 -6.53 9.21 10.81
N ASP A 12 -7.77 9.16 10.34
CA ASP A 12 -8.95 9.71 11.03
C ASP A 12 -9.47 8.79 12.16
N GLN A 13 -8.76 7.71 12.48
CA GLN A 13 -9.16 6.73 13.51
C GLN A 13 -10.59 6.19 13.26
N GLN A 14 -10.88 5.82 12.02
CA GLN A 14 -12.14 5.20 11.60
C GLN A 14 -11.97 3.73 11.18
N LEU A 15 -10.73 3.29 10.93
CA LEU A 15 -10.39 1.93 10.54
C LEU A 15 -9.26 1.41 11.42
N PHE A 16 -9.53 0.30 12.11
CA PHE A 16 -8.63 -0.23 13.15
C PHE A 16 -8.21 -1.67 12.88
N VAL A 17 -7.17 -2.10 13.59
CA VAL A 17 -6.66 -3.48 13.56
C VAL A 17 -6.90 -4.11 14.93
N PRO A 18 -7.59 -5.27 15.05
CA PRO A 18 -7.73 -5.98 16.31
C PRO A 18 -6.39 -6.48 16.88
N ALA A 19 -6.22 -6.46 18.19
CA ALA A 19 -5.00 -6.87 18.89
C ALA A 19 -4.65 -8.36 18.70
N PHE A 20 -5.64 -9.22 18.46
CA PHE A 20 -5.42 -10.63 18.16
C PHE A 20 -4.84 -10.90 16.77
N GLN A 21 -4.75 -9.89 15.89
CA GLN A 21 -4.09 -10.05 14.60
C GLN A 21 -2.57 -10.11 14.78
N ARG A 22 -1.91 -10.93 13.96
CA ARG A 22 -0.46 -11.02 13.95
C ARG A 22 0.22 -9.69 13.61
N GLU A 23 1.47 -9.57 14.02
CA GLU A 23 2.35 -8.45 13.65
C GLU A 23 2.63 -8.38 12.15
N TYR A 24 3.23 -7.28 11.72
CA TYR A 24 3.62 -7.10 10.32
C TYR A 24 4.84 -7.96 9.98
N VAL A 25 4.66 -8.91 9.05
CA VAL A 25 5.69 -9.92 8.70
C VAL A 25 6.13 -9.88 7.24
N TRP A 26 5.48 -9.08 6.40
CA TRP A 26 5.83 -8.95 4.99
C TRP A 26 7.24 -8.40 4.79
N LYS A 27 7.96 -9.00 3.85
CA LYS A 27 9.31 -8.62 3.45
C LYS A 27 9.26 -7.66 2.26
N ARG A 28 10.44 -7.12 1.95
CA ARG A 28 10.70 -6.26 0.79
C ARG A 28 10.14 -6.82 -0.53
N ASN A 29 10.27 -8.12 -0.75
CA ASN A 29 9.77 -8.74 -1.99
C ASN A 29 8.23 -8.81 -2.04
N ASP A 30 7.56 -9.02 -0.91
CA ASP A 30 6.09 -9.02 -0.85
C ASP A 30 5.54 -7.62 -1.18
N ALA A 31 6.17 -6.58 -0.61
CA ALA A 31 5.83 -5.19 -0.92
C ALA A 31 6.05 -4.85 -2.40
N LYS A 32 7.18 -5.31 -2.98
CA LYS A 32 7.47 -5.16 -4.40
C LYS A 32 6.40 -5.79 -5.28
N ASN A 33 6.01 -7.04 -4.99
CA ASN A 33 5.01 -7.77 -5.76
C ASN A 33 3.62 -7.10 -5.71
N LEU A 34 3.25 -6.54 -4.55
CA LEU A 34 1.99 -5.79 -4.40
C LEU A 34 1.99 -4.53 -5.28
N ILE A 35 3.06 -3.74 -5.22
CA ILE A 35 3.18 -2.53 -6.04
C ILE A 35 3.25 -2.87 -7.53
N GLU A 36 3.97 -3.92 -7.92
CA GLU A 36 4.01 -4.37 -9.31
C GLU A 36 2.61 -4.74 -9.82
N SER A 37 1.84 -5.48 -9.01
CA SER A 37 0.46 -5.85 -9.34
C SER A 37 -0.41 -4.61 -9.53
N LEU A 38 -0.26 -3.61 -8.65
CA LEU A 38 -0.98 -2.34 -8.78
C LEU A 38 -0.56 -1.60 -10.03
N ILE A 39 0.73 -1.46 -10.34
CA ILE A 39 1.18 -0.78 -11.57
C ILE A 39 0.60 -1.45 -12.83
N ARG A 40 0.47 -2.78 -12.82
CA ARG A 40 0.00 -3.61 -13.95
C ARG A 40 -1.52 -3.79 -14.05
N ASP A 41 -2.32 -3.12 -13.21
CA ASP A 41 -3.77 -3.34 -13.15
C ASP A 41 -4.19 -4.77 -12.77
N TYR A 42 -3.33 -5.51 -12.06
CA TYR A 42 -3.66 -6.85 -11.58
C TYR A 42 -4.47 -6.81 -10.28
N PRO A 43 -5.38 -7.79 -10.07
CA PRO A 43 -6.10 -7.92 -8.81
C PRO A 43 -5.14 -8.09 -7.62
N THR A 44 -5.36 -7.31 -6.56
CA THR A 44 -4.58 -7.37 -5.31
C THR A 44 -5.35 -8.02 -4.14
N GLY A 45 -6.43 -8.72 -4.49
CA GLY A 45 -7.36 -9.39 -3.58
C GLY A 45 -8.33 -8.41 -2.90
N THR A 46 -9.01 -8.91 -1.86
CA THR A 46 -10.00 -8.14 -1.09
C THR A 46 -9.52 -7.84 0.33
N MET A 47 -10.14 -6.86 0.99
CA MET A 47 -10.09 -6.64 2.43
C MET A 47 -11.40 -7.14 3.02
N LEU A 48 -11.32 -7.84 4.16
CA LEU A 48 -12.49 -8.16 4.97
C LEU A 48 -12.53 -7.18 6.15
N THR A 49 -13.61 -6.43 6.29
CA THR A 49 -13.85 -5.53 7.41
C THR A 49 -15.03 -5.98 8.25
N TRP A 50 -15.05 -5.56 9.51
CA TRP A 50 -16.15 -5.82 10.43
C TRP A 50 -16.54 -4.53 11.14
N ASP A 51 -17.79 -4.12 10.95
CA ASP A 51 -18.36 -2.99 11.66
C ASP A 51 -18.91 -3.48 13.01
N THR A 52 -18.59 -2.81 14.12
CA THR A 52 -19.03 -3.22 15.47
C THR A 52 -19.16 -2.03 16.43
N ASN A 53 -20.10 -2.11 17.38
CA ASN A 53 -20.22 -1.15 18.48
C ASN A 53 -19.41 -1.56 19.72
N ASN A 54 -19.01 -2.83 19.77
CA ASN A 54 -18.30 -3.45 20.89
C ASN A 54 -17.02 -4.10 20.33
N PRO A 55 -16.02 -3.28 19.93
CA PRO A 55 -14.78 -3.81 19.40
C PRO A 55 -14.01 -4.59 20.49
N PRO A 56 -13.21 -5.59 20.10
CA PRO A 56 -12.20 -6.18 20.96
C PRO A 56 -11.09 -5.15 21.24
N GLU A 57 -10.07 -5.58 21.98
CA GLU A 57 -8.83 -4.80 22.10
C GLU A 57 -8.26 -4.48 20.70
N LEU A 58 -7.82 -3.24 20.53
CA LEU A 58 -7.28 -2.70 19.28
C LEU A 58 -5.75 -2.59 19.39
N LYS A 59 -5.06 -2.70 18.26
CA LYS A 59 -3.63 -2.40 18.19
C LYS A 59 -3.36 -0.91 18.33
N GLY A 60 -2.20 -0.58 18.91
CA GLY A 60 -1.77 0.78 19.19
C GLY A 60 -2.38 1.35 20.47
N ASP A 61 -2.14 2.63 20.73
CA ASP A 61 -2.53 3.28 21.99
C ASP A 61 -3.97 3.82 21.97
N TYR A 62 -4.74 3.53 20.93
CA TYR A 62 -6.09 4.05 20.79
C TYR A 62 -7.06 3.33 21.74
N ILE A 63 -7.67 4.10 22.64
CA ILE A 63 -8.72 3.62 23.54
C ILE A 63 -10.06 3.99 22.92
N TYR A 64 -10.82 2.98 22.50
CA TYR A 64 -12.16 3.18 21.97
C TYR A 64 -13.15 3.53 23.08
N GLU A 65 -13.91 4.61 22.86
CA GLU A 65 -15.02 5.03 23.73
C GLU A 65 -16.35 4.57 23.13
N THR A 66 -17.16 3.85 23.90
CA THR A 66 -18.47 3.33 23.46
C THR A 66 -19.46 4.41 23.02
N SER A 67 -19.23 5.66 23.43
CA SER A 67 -19.99 6.84 22.99
C SER A 67 -19.78 7.21 21.51
N LYS A 68 -18.70 6.74 20.87
CA LYS A 68 -18.33 7.08 19.49
C LYS A 68 -19.06 6.25 18.42
N GLY A 69 -19.88 5.29 18.83
CA GLY A 69 -20.70 4.48 17.93
C GLY A 69 -19.88 3.48 17.11
N THR A 70 -20.43 3.01 15.99
CA THR A 70 -19.83 1.90 15.23
C THR A 70 -18.42 2.21 14.72
N VAL A 71 -17.49 1.31 14.98
CA VAL A 71 -16.13 1.31 14.41
C VAL A 71 -15.96 0.19 13.39
N LYS A 72 -15.00 0.38 12.48
CA LYS A 72 -14.66 -0.60 11.45
C LYS A 72 -13.30 -1.24 11.75
N LEU A 73 -13.26 -2.57 11.74
CA LEU A 73 -12.07 -3.38 12.03
C LEU A 73 -11.61 -4.11 10.78
N ILE A 74 -10.30 -4.14 10.51
CA ILE A 74 -9.69 -4.95 9.46
C ILE A 74 -9.52 -6.38 9.99
N LEU A 75 -10.16 -7.35 9.33
CA LEU A 75 -10.03 -8.78 9.65
C LEU A 75 -9.15 -9.54 8.65
N ASP A 76 -9.15 -9.13 7.38
CA ASP A 76 -8.20 -9.61 6.37
C ASP A 76 -7.69 -8.45 5.51
N GLY A 77 -6.49 -8.57 4.95
CA GLY A 77 -5.85 -7.54 4.14
C GLY A 77 -4.92 -6.62 4.91
N GLN A 78 -4.81 -6.81 6.22
CA GLN A 78 -3.95 -6.03 7.14
C GLN A 78 -2.52 -5.81 6.61
N GLN A 79 -1.84 -6.86 6.13
CA GLN A 79 -0.45 -6.76 5.66
C GLN A 79 -0.36 -5.87 4.40
N ARG A 80 -1.27 -6.07 3.45
CA ARG A 80 -1.35 -5.28 2.21
C ARG A 80 -1.60 -3.80 2.50
N ILE A 81 -2.58 -3.52 3.37
CA ILE A 81 -2.94 -2.15 3.76
C ILE A 81 -1.79 -1.47 4.51
N THR A 82 -1.13 -2.19 5.41
CA THR A 82 0.04 -1.68 6.14
C THR A 82 1.19 -1.36 5.18
N THR A 83 1.46 -2.22 4.19
CA THR A 83 2.45 -1.95 3.13
C THR A 83 2.09 -0.71 2.33
N LEU A 84 0.83 -0.58 1.89
CA LEU A 84 0.36 0.57 1.12
C LEU A 84 0.50 1.86 1.93
N TYR A 85 0.08 1.85 3.19
CA TYR A 85 0.24 2.97 4.10
C TYR A 85 1.72 3.42 4.14
N MET A 86 2.64 2.50 4.43
CA MET A 86 4.07 2.83 4.54
C MET A 86 4.68 3.38 3.25
N LEU A 87 4.32 2.82 2.09
CA LEU A 87 4.88 3.26 0.81
C LEU A 87 4.24 4.54 0.27
N MET A 88 3.00 4.84 0.64
CA MET A 88 2.30 6.04 0.20
C MET A 88 2.60 7.25 1.10
N THR A 89 2.74 7.04 2.40
CA THR A 89 2.95 8.13 3.38
C THR A 89 4.44 8.34 3.68
N GLY A 90 5.24 7.26 3.66
CA GLY A 90 6.60 7.22 4.20
C GLY A 90 6.66 6.95 5.71
N GLU A 91 5.52 6.72 6.36
CA GLU A 91 5.36 6.66 7.81
C GLU A 91 4.85 5.30 8.27
N LEU A 92 4.98 5.02 9.57
CA LEU A 92 4.34 3.85 10.18
C LEU A 92 2.87 4.18 10.47
N PRO A 93 1.93 3.26 10.26
CA PRO A 93 0.55 3.48 10.65
C PRO A 93 0.42 3.58 12.18
N PRO A 94 -0.61 4.27 12.70
CA PRO A 94 -0.76 4.55 14.14
C PRO A 94 -0.93 3.30 15.02
N TYR A 95 -1.27 2.15 14.41
CA TYR A 95 -1.39 0.87 15.10
C TYR A 95 -0.07 0.08 15.16
N TYR A 96 1.06 0.62 14.64
CA TYR A 96 2.38 0.02 14.72
C TYR A 96 3.47 1.01 15.12
N SER A 97 4.40 0.54 15.95
CA SER A 97 5.66 1.20 16.27
C SER A 97 6.83 0.55 15.52
N GLN A 98 8.01 1.16 15.60
CA GLN A 98 9.23 0.62 14.98
C GLN A 98 9.60 -0.77 15.50
N LYS A 99 9.20 -1.13 16.72
CA LYS A 99 9.46 -2.44 17.34
C LYS A 99 8.59 -3.55 16.75
N ASP A 100 7.43 -3.18 16.22
CA ASP A 100 6.43 -4.10 15.69
C ASP A 100 6.70 -4.45 14.21
N ILE A 101 7.60 -3.70 13.56
CA ILE A 101 7.99 -3.91 12.16
C ILE A 101 9.36 -4.60 12.10
N THR A 102 9.34 -5.90 11.81
CA THR A 102 10.58 -6.68 11.65
C THR A 102 11.38 -6.26 10.41
N ASN A 103 10.68 -5.91 9.32
CA ASN A 103 11.30 -5.54 8.05
C ASN A 103 10.78 -4.19 7.60
N ASP A 104 11.64 -3.16 7.62
CA ASP A 104 11.29 -1.88 7.02
C ASP A 104 11.32 -1.98 5.49
N ILE A 105 10.11 -1.91 4.91
CA ILE A 105 9.89 -2.01 3.47
C ILE A 105 9.85 -0.64 2.77
N ARG A 106 9.97 0.46 3.52
CA ARG A 106 10.03 1.82 2.96
C ARG A 106 11.28 1.98 2.10
N GLY A 107 11.28 3.00 1.24
CA GLY A 107 12.38 3.25 0.32
C GLY A 107 12.40 2.30 -0.88
N LEU A 108 11.22 1.95 -1.39
CA LEU A 108 11.08 1.27 -2.67
C LEU A 108 11.28 2.27 -3.82
N TYR A 109 12.17 1.94 -4.75
CA TYR A 109 12.43 2.73 -5.94
C TYR A 109 11.81 2.06 -7.16
N VAL A 110 11.43 2.90 -8.12
CA VAL A 110 10.95 2.50 -9.44
C VAL A 110 11.80 3.18 -10.49
N ASN A 111 12.20 2.43 -11.51
CA ASN A 111 12.75 3.00 -12.72
C ASN A 111 11.59 3.50 -13.59
N VAL A 112 11.43 4.81 -13.75
CA VAL A 112 10.27 5.42 -14.41
C VAL A 112 10.22 5.23 -15.93
N GLU A 113 11.22 4.60 -16.52
CA GLU A 113 11.24 4.21 -17.93
C GLU A 113 10.87 2.74 -18.16
N THR A 114 11.22 1.86 -17.22
CA THR A 114 11.07 0.40 -17.35
C THR A 114 10.06 -0.21 -16.39
N LEU A 115 9.58 0.55 -15.40
CA LEU A 115 8.75 0.11 -14.28
C LEU A 115 9.39 -0.95 -13.38
N VAL A 116 10.70 -1.20 -13.51
CA VAL A 116 11.42 -2.12 -12.61
C VAL A 116 11.41 -1.53 -11.20
N LEU A 117 10.98 -2.34 -10.24
CA LEU A 117 10.98 -2.01 -8.82
C LEU A 117 12.19 -2.63 -8.13
N GLU A 118 12.88 -1.84 -7.31
CA GLU A 118 14.05 -2.32 -6.58
C GLU A 118 14.32 -1.46 -5.34
N TYR A 119 15.01 -2.03 -4.35
CA TYR A 119 15.50 -1.26 -3.20
C TYR A 119 16.82 -0.60 -3.53
N PHE A 120 17.12 0.53 -2.89
CA PHE A 120 18.28 1.35 -3.26
C PHE A 120 19.59 0.56 -3.36
N LYS A 121 20.20 0.61 -4.55
CA LYS A 121 21.51 0.02 -4.85
C LYS A 121 22.43 1.12 -5.39
N LYS A 122 23.39 1.56 -4.57
CA LYS A 122 24.29 2.69 -4.86
C LYS A 122 24.88 2.62 -6.27
N ASN A 123 25.48 1.49 -6.63
CA ASN A 123 26.17 1.27 -7.91
C ASN A 123 25.26 1.35 -9.15
N ILE A 124 23.94 1.25 -8.97
CA ILE A 124 22.96 1.27 -10.07
C ILE A 124 22.24 2.62 -10.10
N MET A 125 21.90 3.18 -8.94
CA MET A 125 20.90 4.24 -8.82
C MET A 125 21.49 5.63 -8.51
N GLU A 126 22.69 5.74 -7.93
CA GLU A 126 23.21 7.02 -7.42
C GLU A 126 23.34 8.11 -8.50
N HIS A 127 23.55 7.70 -9.76
CA HIS A 127 23.74 8.61 -10.89
C HIS A 127 22.69 8.44 -11.99
N ASP A 128 21.64 7.66 -11.78
CA ASP A 128 20.59 7.46 -12.77
C ASP A 128 19.29 8.18 -12.34
N PRO A 129 18.91 9.29 -13.02
CA PRO A 129 17.73 10.07 -12.66
C PRO A 129 16.40 9.33 -12.92
N LEU A 130 16.43 8.16 -13.57
CA LEU A 130 15.23 7.35 -13.80
C LEU A 130 14.80 6.58 -12.54
N TRP A 131 15.69 6.39 -11.57
CA TRP A 131 15.36 5.69 -10.32
C TRP A 131 14.80 6.65 -9.28
N ILE A 132 13.49 6.61 -9.09
CA ILE A 132 12.78 7.49 -8.16
C ILE A 132 12.12 6.67 -7.06
N ASN A 133 12.18 7.18 -5.83
CA ASN A 133 11.44 6.60 -4.71
C ASN A 133 9.93 6.75 -4.95
N ILE A 134 9.17 5.65 -4.90
CA ILE A 134 7.75 5.65 -5.24
C ILE A 134 6.92 6.58 -4.35
N THR A 135 7.29 6.69 -3.06
CA THR A 135 6.64 7.58 -2.10
C THR A 135 6.73 9.03 -2.57
N LYS A 136 7.87 9.44 -3.14
CA LYS A 136 8.06 10.81 -3.65
C LYS A 136 7.19 11.10 -4.87
N ILE A 137 6.94 10.10 -5.73
CA ILE A 137 6.03 10.23 -6.88
C ILE A 137 4.59 10.40 -6.38
N ILE A 138 4.17 9.53 -5.45
CA ILE A 138 2.80 9.52 -4.89
C ILE A 138 2.50 10.81 -4.12
N LYS A 139 3.44 11.30 -3.32
CA LYS A 139 3.34 12.58 -2.60
C LYS A 139 3.53 13.81 -3.50
N ASN A 140 3.82 13.60 -4.78
CA ASN A 140 4.07 14.66 -5.77
C ASN A 140 5.31 15.53 -5.45
N ASP A 141 6.23 15.02 -4.62
CA ASP A 141 7.53 15.64 -4.30
C ASP A 141 8.49 15.57 -5.50
N VAL A 142 8.32 14.57 -6.36
CA VAL A 142 9.03 14.42 -7.64
C VAL A 142 8.00 14.25 -8.75
N ARG A 143 8.07 15.11 -9.76
CA ARG A 143 7.14 15.12 -10.90
C ARG A 143 7.87 14.73 -12.19
N PHE A 144 7.09 14.38 -13.19
CA PHE A 144 7.56 14.05 -14.54
C PHE A 144 8.56 15.08 -15.09
N LEU A 145 8.22 16.37 -15.05
CA LEU A 145 9.07 17.44 -15.57
C LEU A 145 10.41 17.56 -14.83
N ASP A 146 10.46 17.24 -13.54
CA ASP A 146 11.70 17.28 -12.77
C ASP A 146 12.69 16.22 -13.31
N VAL A 147 12.19 15.02 -13.65
CA VAL A 147 13.00 13.96 -14.26
C VAL A 147 13.43 14.30 -15.68
N ILE A 148 12.53 14.83 -16.51
CA ILE A 148 12.87 15.24 -17.89
C ILE A 148 13.95 16.32 -17.89
N ASN A 149 13.85 17.33 -17.03
CA ASN A 149 14.85 18.38 -16.93
C ASN A 149 16.22 17.83 -16.50
N LEU A 150 16.25 16.87 -15.56
CA LEU A 150 17.49 16.19 -15.17
C LEU A 150 18.09 15.37 -16.33
N LEU A 151 17.27 14.65 -17.10
CA LEU A 151 17.72 13.92 -18.28
C LEU A 151 18.31 14.85 -19.34
N LYS A 152 17.65 15.97 -19.65
CA LYS A 152 18.17 16.99 -20.58
C LYS A 152 19.49 17.58 -20.10
N SER A 153 19.60 17.91 -18.81
CA SER A 153 20.85 18.45 -18.24
C SER A 153 22.03 17.48 -18.34
N LYS A 154 21.77 16.17 -18.27
CA LYS A 154 22.78 15.12 -18.45
C LYS A 154 23.13 14.83 -19.90
N ASN A 155 22.24 15.18 -20.82
CA ASN A 155 22.42 15.01 -22.27
C ASN A 155 22.84 16.32 -22.94
N GLU A 156 23.59 17.18 -22.22
CA GLU A 156 24.10 18.47 -22.72
C GLU A 156 23.02 19.43 -23.27
N GLY A 157 21.76 19.26 -22.85
CA GLY A 157 20.63 20.07 -23.31
C GLY A 157 19.91 19.52 -24.55
N ASP A 158 20.35 18.40 -25.10
CA ASP A 158 19.66 17.73 -26.21
C ASP A 158 18.26 17.28 -25.81
N ASP A 159 17.32 17.44 -26.74
CA ASP A 159 15.94 17.02 -26.54
C ASP A 159 15.83 15.51 -26.38
N ILE A 160 14.92 15.09 -25.50
CA ILE A 160 14.59 13.69 -25.30
C ILE A 160 13.61 13.28 -26.42
N PRO A 161 13.80 12.12 -27.07
CA PRO A 161 12.86 11.65 -28.08
C PRO A 161 11.42 11.59 -27.52
N ARG A 162 10.45 12.09 -28.29
CA ARG A 162 9.04 12.17 -27.85
C ARG A 162 8.48 10.83 -27.36
N GLU A 163 8.80 9.74 -28.03
CA GLU A 163 8.39 8.38 -27.63
C GLU A 163 8.87 8.02 -26.21
N ARG A 164 10.10 8.43 -25.87
CA ARG A 164 10.68 8.20 -24.55
C ARG A 164 10.03 9.09 -23.50
N GLU A 165 9.77 10.36 -23.82
CA GLU A 165 9.05 11.28 -22.94
C GLU A 165 7.63 10.76 -22.64
N HIS A 166 6.89 10.32 -23.66
CA HIS A 166 5.55 9.75 -23.52
C HIS A 166 5.57 8.50 -22.65
N LYS A 167 6.50 7.56 -22.89
CA LYS A 167 6.62 6.35 -22.08
C LYS A 167 6.86 6.66 -20.60
N ILE A 168 7.75 7.62 -20.30
CA ILE A 168 8.02 8.03 -18.91
C ILE A 168 6.76 8.70 -18.32
N ALA A 169 6.06 9.53 -19.08
CA ALA A 169 4.82 10.16 -18.64
C ALA A 169 3.74 9.13 -18.29
N ASP A 170 3.51 8.14 -19.14
CA ASP A 170 2.54 7.05 -18.92
C ASP A 170 2.89 6.23 -17.67
N ASN A 171 4.16 5.92 -17.48
CA ASN A 171 4.64 5.22 -16.29
C ASN A 171 4.41 6.03 -15.02
N PHE A 172 4.73 7.33 -15.03
CA PHE A 172 4.42 8.24 -13.92
C PHE A 172 2.93 8.22 -13.59
N GLU A 173 2.08 8.26 -14.62
CA GLU A 173 0.63 8.23 -14.46
C GLU A 173 0.14 6.91 -13.85
N SER A 174 0.69 5.76 -14.28
CA SER A 174 0.35 4.46 -13.69
C SER A 174 0.65 4.36 -12.19
N ILE A 175 1.75 5.00 -11.75
CA ILE A 175 2.16 5.05 -10.35
C ILE A 175 1.26 6.03 -9.58
N LYS A 176 0.97 7.20 -10.16
CA LYS A 176 0.11 8.22 -9.57
C LYS A 176 -1.34 7.80 -9.40
N LYS A 177 -1.81 6.84 -10.20
CA LYS A 177 -3.15 6.25 -10.07
C LYS A 177 -3.27 5.25 -8.93
N ILE A 178 -2.17 4.77 -8.34
CA ILE A 178 -2.21 3.78 -7.25
C ILE A 178 -3.15 4.19 -6.10
N PRO A 179 -3.09 5.41 -5.54
CA PRO A 179 -4.01 5.85 -4.49
C PRO A 179 -5.50 5.78 -4.90
N ASP A 180 -5.79 5.98 -6.18
CA ASP A 180 -7.16 6.00 -6.71
C ASP A 180 -7.71 4.62 -7.08
N ARG A 181 -6.89 3.56 -6.99
CA ARG A 181 -7.32 2.20 -7.26
C ARG A 181 -8.29 1.70 -6.20
N ASP A 182 -9.25 0.89 -6.63
CA ASP A 182 -10.13 0.19 -5.72
C ASP A 182 -9.42 -0.98 -5.03
N PHE A 183 -9.47 -0.96 -3.70
CA PHE A 183 -9.28 -2.15 -2.88
C PHE A 183 -10.68 -2.68 -2.55
N LEU A 184 -10.99 -3.88 -3.05
CA LEU A 184 -12.31 -4.48 -2.90
C LEU A 184 -12.56 -4.79 -1.42
N GLU A 185 -13.67 -4.30 -0.87
CA GLU A 185 -14.04 -4.48 0.54
C GLU A 185 -15.22 -5.44 0.65
N GLN A 186 -15.11 -6.42 1.54
CA GLN A 186 -16.20 -7.24 2.02
C GLN A 186 -16.49 -6.86 3.47
N VAL A 187 -17.76 -6.62 3.80
CA VAL A 187 -18.15 -6.08 5.11
C VAL A 187 -18.97 -7.11 5.90
N ILE A 188 -18.50 -7.44 7.09
CA ILE A 188 -19.27 -8.16 8.11
C ILE A 188 -20.18 -7.15 8.84
N PRO A 189 -21.50 -7.41 8.92
CA PRO A 189 -22.45 -6.44 9.47
C PRO A 189 -22.35 -6.33 11.00
N VAL A 190 -22.80 -5.18 11.54
CA VAL A 190 -22.78 -4.81 12.97
C VAL A 190 -23.41 -5.83 13.92
N LYS A 191 -24.38 -6.60 13.43
CA LYS A 191 -25.06 -7.63 14.23
C LYS A 191 -24.19 -8.85 14.55
N ALA A 192 -23.07 -9.05 13.83
CA ALA A 192 -22.18 -10.17 14.08
C ALA A 192 -21.40 -9.97 15.38
N SER A 193 -21.30 -11.05 16.16
CA SER A 193 -20.41 -11.15 17.31
C SER A 193 -18.94 -11.31 16.91
N ILE A 194 -18.02 -11.08 17.86
CA ILE A 194 -16.58 -11.34 17.65
C ILE A 194 -16.34 -12.77 17.14
N LYS A 195 -17.03 -13.75 17.72
CA LYS A 195 -16.89 -15.16 17.34
C LYS A 195 -17.31 -15.38 15.89
N GLU A 196 -18.49 -14.88 15.51
CA GLU A 196 -18.97 -15.00 14.12
C GLU A 196 -18.04 -14.28 13.13
N ALA A 197 -17.51 -13.12 13.50
CA ALA A 197 -16.59 -12.36 12.66
C ALA A 197 -15.27 -13.13 12.43
N ILE A 198 -14.74 -13.78 13.47
CA ILE A 198 -13.58 -14.67 13.39
C ILE A 198 -13.89 -15.92 12.55
N ASP A 199 -15.06 -16.53 12.74
CA ASP A 199 -15.49 -17.71 11.98
C ASP A 199 -15.60 -17.37 10.48
N ILE A 200 -16.19 -16.23 10.13
CA ILE A 200 -16.28 -15.73 8.75
C ILE A 200 -14.87 -15.49 8.17
N PHE A 201 -13.96 -14.89 8.94
CA PHE A 201 -12.57 -14.73 8.53
C PHE A 201 -11.92 -16.06 8.16
N TYR A 202 -12.12 -17.10 8.97
CA TYR A 202 -11.60 -18.45 8.66
C TYR A 202 -12.24 -19.05 7.41
N ILE A 203 -13.56 -18.91 7.22
CA ILE A 203 -14.26 -19.41 6.04
C ILE A 203 -13.72 -18.78 4.75
N VAL A 204 -13.53 -17.46 4.74
CA VAL A 204 -13.02 -16.72 3.58
C VAL A 204 -11.59 -17.13 3.24
N ASN A 205 -10.73 -17.34 4.24
CA ASN A 205 -9.32 -17.66 4.01
C ASN A 205 -9.02 -19.16 3.81
N SER A 206 -9.90 -20.06 4.27
CA SER A 206 -9.72 -21.52 4.11
C SER A 206 -10.22 -22.05 2.77
N SER A 207 -11.03 -21.28 2.06
CA SER A 207 -11.62 -21.69 0.76
C SER A 207 -10.67 -21.55 -0.43
N GLY A 208 -9.43 -21.06 -0.23
CA GLY A 208 -8.42 -20.90 -1.27
C GLY A 208 -7.74 -22.22 -1.62
N VAL A 209 -8.27 -22.96 -2.60
CA VAL A 209 -7.55 -24.09 -3.21
C VAL A 209 -6.56 -23.53 -4.23
N ASN A 210 -5.28 -23.92 -4.13
CA ASN A 210 -4.31 -23.62 -5.18
C ASN A 210 -4.79 -24.25 -6.49
N LEU A 211 -4.93 -23.45 -7.54
CA LEU A 211 -5.01 -23.97 -8.90
C LEU A 211 -3.68 -24.69 -9.16
N THR A 212 -3.70 -26.02 -9.20
CA THR A 212 -2.56 -26.82 -9.65
C THR A 212 -2.25 -26.42 -11.09
N ASP A 213 -0.95 -26.26 -11.37
CA ASP A 213 -0.40 -25.82 -12.66
C ASP A 213 -1.16 -26.43 -13.85
N ALA A 214 -1.67 -25.56 -14.72
CA ALA A 214 -2.24 -25.92 -16.02
C ALA A 214 -1.14 -26.01 -17.08
#